data_AF-A0A2T6NPG5-F1
#
_entry.id   AF-A0A2T6NPG5-F1
#
_cell.length_a   1.000
_cell.length_b   1.000
_cell.length_c   1.000
_cell.angle_alpha   90.00
_cell.angle_beta   90.00
_cell.angle_gamma   90.00
#
_symmetry.space_group_name_H-M   'P 1'
#
loop_
_entity.id
_entity.type
_entity.pdbx_description
1 polymer ?
#
loop_
_entity_poly.entity_id
_entity_poly.type
_entity_poly.pdbx_seq_one_letter_code
_entity_poly.pdbx_strand_id
1 'polypeptide(L)'
;MSTNPYATRVEYLDVDGKRIATDQEGYIQDMDDWTEGYVYALAKKERLEITQDHWDVIRYIRNYYQMHRVQAQVRDMIKHFKQVWGPSRGNNRYLHDIFPRGGPQKQGNRLAGIRRTKGEH
;
A
#
# COMPACT_ATOMS: atom_id res chain seq x y z
N MET A 1 15.32 6.36 -14.32
CA MET A 1 14.09 6.68 -13.57
C MET A 1 12.94 5.89 -14.17
N SER A 2 12.61 4.72 -13.62
CA SER A 2 11.51 3.91 -14.16
C SER A 2 10.20 4.39 -13.53
N THR A 3 9.54 5.32 -14.20
CA THR A 3 8.14 5.64 -13.91
C THR A 3 7.27 4.40 -14.11
N ASN A 4 6.17 4.29 -13.37
CA ASN A 4 5.18 3.23 -13.59
C ASN A 4 4.73 3.31 -15.07
N PRO A 5 4.87 2.25 -15.90
CA PRO A 5 4.51 2.31 -17.32
C PRO A 5 3.01 2.54 -17.57
N TYR A 6 2.17 2.41 -16.54
CA TYR A 6 0.75 2.73 -16.60
C TYR A 6 0.45 4.17 -16.15
N ALA A 7 1.44 4.94 -15.69
CA ALA A 7 1.24 6.33 -15.28
C ALA A 7 0.97 7.20 -16.52
N THR A 8 -0.27 7.67 -16.66
CA THR A 8 -0.65 8.61 -17.73
C THR A 8 -0.42 10.06 -17.31
N ARG A 9 -0.30 10.33 -16.00
CA ARG A 9 0.10 11.63 -15.44
C ARG A 9 0.68 11.49 -14.04
N VAL A 10 1.47 12.49 -13.65
CA VAL A 10 1.94 12.67 -12.27
C VAL A 10 0.94 13.52 -11.51
N GLU A 11 0.52 13.04 -10.36
CA GLU A 11 -0.27 13.78 -9.38
C GLU A 11 0.60 14.06 -8.14
N TYR A 12 0.13 14.94 -7.26
CA TYR A 12 0.88 15.29 -6.05
C TYR A 12 -0.04 15.20 -4.83
N LEU A 13 0.49 14.61 -3.75
CA LEU A 13 -0.09 14.67 -2.41
C LEU A 13 0.64 15.72 -1.60
N ASP A 14 -0.09 16.53 -0.85
CA ASP A 14 0.48 17.38 0.18
C ASP A 14 0.66 16.56 1.46
N VAL A 15 1.91 16.46 1.93
CA VAL A 15 2.31 15.72 3.13
C VAL A 15 3.18 16.66 3.95
N ASP A 16 2.61 17.22 5.02
CA ASP A 16 3.29 18.15 5.93
C ASP A 16 3.95 19.34 5.18
N GLY A 17 3.26 19.88 4.16
CA GLY A 17 3.75 20.99 3.33
C GLY A 17 4.77 20.58 2.27
N LYS A 18 5.12 19.29 2.16
CA LYS A 18 5.91 18.73 1.07
C LYS A 18 5.01 18.12 0.01
N ARG A 19 5.30 18.36 -1.26
CA ARG A 19 4.60 17.73 -2.38
C ARG A 19 5.26 16.40 -2.73
N ILE A 20 4.53 15.31 -2.51
CA ILE A 20 4.97 13.94 -2.86
C ILE A 20 4.35 13.54 -4.19
N ALA A 21 5.18 13.15 -5.15
CA ALA A 21 4.73 12.74 -6.48
C ALA A 21 4.14 11.32 -6.45
N THR A 22 2.96 11.15 -7.03
CA THR A 22 2.32 9.86 -7.28
C THR A 22 1.93 9.74 -8.75
N ASP A 23 1.60 8.54 -9.23
CA ASP A 23 0.78 8.42 -10.44
C ASP A 23 -0.70 8.69 -10.16
N GLN A 24 -1.54 8.61 -11.20
CA GLN A 24 -2.99 8.82 -11.10
C GLN A 24 -3.72 7.76 -10.27
N GLU A 25 -3.13 6.58 -10.06
CA GLU A 25 -3.68 5.53 -9.20
C GLU A 25 -3.26 5.71 -7.74
N GLY A 26 -2.27 6.56 -7.46
CA GLY A 26 -1.74 6.84 -6.13
C GLY A 26 -0.51 6.00 -5.76
N TYR A 27 0.20 5.40 -6.72
CA TYR A 27 1.52 4.81 -6.43
C TYR A 27 2.57 5.90 -6.34
N ILE A 28 3.38 5.86 -5.28
CA ILE A 28 4.46 6.82 -5.06
C ILE A 28 5.53 6.73 -6.16
N GLN A 29 5.96 7.88 -6.68
CA GLN A 29 7.01 7.92 -7.71
C GLN A 29 8.40 7.76 -7.11
N ASP A 30 8.63 8.21 -5.88
CA ASP A 30 9.86 7.96 -5.11
C ASP A 30 9.56 7.17 -3.83
N MET A 31 10.16 5.98 -3.66
CA MET A 31 9.87 5.16 -2.47
C MET A 31 10.50 5.71 -1.19
N ASP A 32 11.54 6.55 -1.34
CA ASP A 32 12.23 7.21 -0.23
C ASP A 32 11.45 8.42 0.30
N ASP A 33 10.45 8.89 -0.46
CA ASP A 33 9.52 9.95 -0.05
C ASP A 33 8.41 9.45 0.89
N TRP A 34 8.30 8.15 1.11
CA TRP A 34 7.26 7.58 1.96
C TRP A 34 7.47 7.94 3.43
N THR A 35 6.40 8.41 4.06
CA THR A 35 6.30 8.66 5.50
C THR A 35 4.95 8.17 6.00
N GLU A 36 4.73 8.16 7.32
CA GLU A 36 3.39 7.91 7.85
C GLU A 36 2.39 8.99 7.41
N GLY A 37 2.84 10.25 7.23
CA GLY A 37 2.04 11.33 6.68
C GLY A 37 1.53 11.06 5.26
N TYR A 38 2.35 10.39 4.43
CA TYR A 38 1.92 9.96 3.09
C TYR A 38 0.72 9.00 3.16
N VAL A 39 0.73 8.05 4.10
CA VAL A 39 -0.38 7.10 4.31
C VAL A 39 -1.67 7.87 4.60
N TYR A 40 -1.63 8.82 5.53
CA TYR A 40 -2.81 9.62 5.87
C TYR A 40 -3.29 10.50 4.71
N ALA A 41 -2.38 11.15 3.98
CA ALA A 41 -2.73 11.98 2.83
C ALA A 41 -3.40 11.15 1.71
N LEU A 42 -2.84 9.97 1.40
CA LEU A 42 -3.41 9.08 0.40
C LEU A 42 -4.75 8.49 0.87
N ALA A 43 -4.84 8.03 2.12
CA ALA A 43 -6.07 7.49 2.69
C ALA A 43 -7.21 8.51 2.69
N LYS A 44 -6.92 9.78 3.04
CA LYS A 44 -7.88 10.88 2.93
C LYS A 44 -8.38 11.07 1.49
N LYS A 45 -7.48 11.04 0.50
CA LYS A 45 -7.85 11.11 -0.92
C LYS A 45 -8.72 9.93 -1.35
N GLU A 46 -8.41 8.73 -0.87
CA GLU A 46 -9.15 7.50 -1.18
C GLU A 46 -10.45 7.32 -0.37
N ARG A 47 -10.70 8.19 0.62
CA ARG A 47 -11.78 8.09 1.62
C ARG A 47 -11.72 6.78 2.42
N LEU A 48 -10.51 6.38 2.79
CA LEU A 48 -10.24 5.22 3.64
C LEU A 48 -9.96 5.70 5.07
N GLU A 49 -10.64 5.14 6.06
CA GLU A 49 -10.30 5.31 7.46
C GLU A 49 -9.15 4.36 7.83
N ILE A 50 -8.05 4.90 8.35
CA ILE A 50 -6.88 4.11 8.72
C ILE A 50 -7.01 3.64 10.17
N THR A 51 -7.20 2.34 10.33
CA THR A 51 -7.23 1.67 11.64
C THR A 51 -5.89 0.98 11.94
N GLN A 52 -5.76 0.40 13.13
CA GLN A 52 -4.57 -0.37 13.51
C GLN A 52 -4.33 -1.57 12.57
N ASP A 53 -5.39 -2.28 12.16
CA ASP A 53 -5.25 -3.43 11.27
C ASP A 53 -4.70 -3.02 9.88
N HIS A 54 -5.02 -1.80 9.41
CA HIS A 54 -4.40 -1.27 8.19
C HIS A 54 -2.91 -1.01 8.39
N TRP A 55 -2.54 -0.39 9.52
CA TRP A 55 -1.14 -0.08 9.84
C TRP A 55 -0.27 -1.32 9.91
N ASP A 56 -0.75 -2.38 10.54
CA ASP A 56 -0.01 -3.63 10.64
C ASP A 56 0.26 -4.22 9.24
N VAL A 57 -0.73 -4.21 8.33
CA VAL A 57 -0.56 -4.70 6.95
C VAL A 57 0.37 -3.80 6.15
N ILE A 58 0.22 -2.48 6.25
CA ILE A 58 1.08 -1.49 5.58
C ILE A 58 2.55 -1.68 5.99
N ARG A 59 2.80 -1.81 7.30
CA ARG A 59 4.14 -2.04 7.84
C ARG A 59 4.68 -3.41 7.44
N TYR A 60 3.85 -4.45 7.46
CA TYR A 60 4.23 -5.78 6.98
C TYR A 60 4.69 -5.74 5.52
N ILE A 61 3.90 -5.14 4.63
CA ILE A 61 4.23 -5.00 3.20
C ILE A 61 5.54 -4.24 3.02
N ARG A 62 5.70 -3.10 3.71
CA ARG A 62 6.91 -2.28 3.60
C ARG A 62 8.16 -3.02 4.08
N ASN A 63 8.09 -3.68 5.23
CA ASN A 63 9.19 -4.47 5.78
C ASN A 63 9.54 -5.66 4.88
N TYR A 64 8.52 -6.37 4.37
CA TYR A 64 8.71 -7.47 3.45
C TYR A 64 9.45 -7.02 2.19
N TYR A 65 9.06 -5.88 1.60
CA TYR A 65 9.76 -5.32 0.44
C TYR A 65 11.19 -4.91 0.77
N GLN A 66 11.44 -4.28 1.91
CA GLN A 66 12.79 -3.90 2.34
C GLN A 66 13.72 -5.12 2.46
N MET A 67 13.19 -6.24 2.96
CA MET A 67 13.94 -7.48 3.17
C MET A 67 14.14 -8.28 1.87
N HIS A 68 13.09 -8.40 1.04
CA HIS A 68 13.07 -9.32 -0.09
C HIS A 68 13.19 -8.64 -1.46
N ARG A 69 13.05 -7.31 -1.52
CA ARG A 69 13.02 -6.50 -2.76
C ARG A 69 11.94 -6.92 -3.77
N VAL A 70 10.90 -7.58 -3.29
CA VAL A 70 9.71 -7.99 -4.05
C VAL A 70 8.45 -7.72 -3.23
N GLN A 71 7.31 -7.50 -3.91
CA GLN A 71 6.02 -7.32 -3.26
C GLN A 71 5.60 -8.61 -2.51
N ALA A 72 5.02 -8.45 -1.32
CA ALA A 72 4.45 -9.57 -0.57
C ALA A 72 3.25 -10.17 -1.30
N GLN A 73 3.16 -11.50 -1.34
CA GLN A 73 1.99 -12.18 -1.93
C GLN A 73 0.83 -12.21 -0.92
N VAL A 74 -0.40 -12.15 -1.41
CA VAL A 74 -1.61 -12.20 -0.56
C VAL A 74 -1.62 -13.44 0.34
N ARG A 75 -1.16 -14.60 -0.17
CA ARG A 75 -1.04 -15.83 0.60
C ARG A 75 -0.11 -15.69 1.82
N ASP A 76 0.96 -14.92 1.69
CA ASP A 76 1.95 -14.71 2.75
C ASP A 76 1.38 -13.75 3.80
N MET A 77 0.68 -12.70 3.36
CA MET A 77 -0.09 -11.82 4.24
C MET A 77 -1.14 -12.60 5.05
N ILE A 78 -1.96 -13.43 4.40
CA ILE A 78 -2.97 -14.27 5.08
C ILE A 78 -2.29 -15.20 6.09
N LYS A 79 -1.21 -15.89 5.70
CA LYS A 79 -0.48 -16.78 6.60
C LYS A 79 0.05 -16.04 7.83
N HIS A 80 0.63 -14.85 7.64
CA HIS A 80 1.15 -14.03 8.73
C HIS A 80 0.02 -13.55 9.65
N PHE A 81 -0.99 -12.87 9.10
CA PHE A 81 -2.08 -12.28 9.89
C PHE A 81 -3.02 -13.30 10.51
N LYS A 82 -3.07 -14.54 10.00
CA LYS A 82 -3.74 -15.65 10.68
C LYS A 82 -3.07 -15.98 12.02
N GLN A 83 -1.76 -15.82 12.13
CA GLN A 83 -1.03 -16.02 13.39
C GLN A 83 -1.16 -14.80 14.31
N VAL A 84 -1.10 -13.58 13.76
CA VAL A 84 -1.14 -12.34 14.55
C VAL A 84 -2.55 -12.01 15.07
N TRP A 85 -3.58 -12.16 14.23
CA TRP A 85 -4.95 -11.74 14.55
C TRP A 85 -5.93 -12.90 14.72
N GLY A 86 -5.51 -14.13 14.41
CA GLY A 86 -6.36 -15.31 14.37
C GLY A 86 -7.10 -15.50 13.03
N PRO A 87 -7.75 -16.66 12.83
CA PRO A 87 -8.37 -17.05 11.56
C PRO A 87 -9.56 -16.18 11.12
N SER A 88 -10.25 -15.53 12.06
CA SER A 88 -11.41 -14.67 11.78
C SER A 88 -11.03 -13.37 11.07
N ARG A 89 -9.81 -12.87 11.29
CA ARG A 89 -9.29 -11.63 10.67
C ARG A 89 -8.13 -11.87 9.70
N GLY A 90 -7.30 -12.87 9.95
CA GLY A 90 -6.22 -13.27 9.05
C GLY A 90 -6.70 -14.10 7.86
N ASN A 91 -7.60 -13.56 7.04
CA ASN A 91 -8.13 -14.25 5.86
C ASN A 91 -8.37 -13.29 4.69
N ASN A 92 -8.57 -13.85 3.50
CA ASN A 92 -8.69 -13.07 2.27
C ASN A 92 -9.85 -12.07 2.31
N ARG A 93 -11.01 -12.49 2.85
CA ARG A 93 -12.20 -11.64 2.93
C ARG A 93 -11.92 -10.41 3.77
N TYR A 94 -11.43 -10.60 4.99
CA TYR A 94 -11.16 -9.49 5.91
C TYR A 94 -10.12 -8.51 5.35
N LEU A 95 -9.03 -9.01 4.76
CA LEU A 95 -8.03 -8.14 4.13
C LEU A 95 -8.61 -7.32 2.97
N HIS A 96 -9.54 -7.88 2.19
CA HIS A 96 -10.25 -7.14 1.15
C HIS A 96 -11.29 -6.17 1.71
N ASP A 97 -11.92 -6.49 2.84
CA ASP A 97 -12.87 -5.61 3.52
C ASP A 97 -12.18 -4.34 4.04
N ILE A 98 -10.98 -4.46 4.62
CA ILE A 98 -10.19 -3.29 5.07
C ILE A 98 -9.43 -2.61 3.91
N PHE A 99 -9.13 -3.29 2.81
CA PHE A 99 -8.54 -2.68 1.61
C PHE A 99 -9.48 -2.76 0.39
N PRO A 100 -10.58 -1.97 0.35
CA PRO A 100 -11.63 -2.11 -0.65
C PRO A 100 -11.20 -1.78 -2.09
N ARG A 101 -10.12 -1.02 -2.29
CA ARG A 101 -9.65 -0.60 -3.63
C ARG A 101 -8.66 -1.61 -4.23
N GLY A 102 -9.16 -2.82 -4.46
CA GLY A 102 -8.40 -3.89 -5.11
C GLY A 102 -7.57 -4.75 -4.15
N GLY A 103 -7.91 -4.75 -2.86
CA GLY A 103 -7.31 -5.63 -1.86
C GLY A 103 -5.94 -5.18 -1.36
N PRO A 104 -5.34 -5.96 -0.45
CA PRO A 104 -4.03 -5.65 0.13
C PRO A 104 -2.92 -5.60 -0.93
N GLN A 105 -3.05 -6.34 -2.03
CA GLN A 105 -2.07 -6.33 -3.15
C GLN A 105 -2.10 -5.03 -3.98
N LYS A 106 -3.24 -4.34 -4.10
CA LYS A 106 -3.30 -3.07 -4.83
C LYS A 106 -3.25 -1.89 -3.85
N GLN A 107 -4.25 -1.76 -2.98
CA GLN A 107 -4.36 -0.62 -2.07
C GLN A 107 -3.32 -0.68 -0.94
N GLY A 108 -3.06 -1.87 -0.38
CA GLY A 108 -2.04 -2.03 0.65
C GLY A 108 -0.63 -1.69 0.14
N ASN A 109 -0.25 -2.15 -1.05
CA ASN A 109 1.02 -1.78 -1.70
C ASN A 109 1.13 -0.26 -1.95
N ARG A 110 0.07 0.39 -2.46
CA ARG A 110 0.05 1.86 -2.64
C ARG A 110 0.30 2.60 -1.34
N LEU A 111 -0.42 2.24 -0.27
CA LEU A 111 -0.29 2.86 1.05
C LEU A 111 1.07 2.58 1.68
N ALA A 112 1.64 1.39 1.48
CA ALA A 112 2.99 1.02 1.94
C ALA A 112 4.13 1.71 1.17
N GLY A 113 3.79 2.51 0.15
CA GLY A 113 4.76 3.21 -0.69
C GLY A 113 5.55 2.27 -1.60
N ILE A 114 4.96 1.13 -1.99
CA ILE A 114 5.58 0.17 -2.91
C ILE A 114 5.06 0.44 -4.31
N ARG A 115 5.97 0.73 -5.25
CA ARG A 115 5.62 0.98 -6.65
C ARG A 115 4.94 -0.25 -7.28
N ARG A 116 4.02 0.00 -8.21
CA ARG A 116 3.42 -1.03 -9.07
C ARG A 116 4.52 -1.73 -9.88
N THR A 117 4.46 -3.06 -9.98
CA THR A 117 5.38 -3.81 -10.82
C THR A 117 4.82 -3.95 -12.25
N LYS A 118 5.70 -4.15 -13.24
CA LYS A 118 5.28 -4.44 -14.62
C LYS A 118 4.52 -5.77 -14.64
N GLY A 119 3.23 -5.75 -14.98
CA GLY A 119 2.41 -6.98 -15.17
C GLY A 119 1.23 -7.17 -14.21
N GLU A 120 1.06 -6.34 -13.18
CA GLU A 120 -0.20 -6.32 -12.41
C GLU A 120 -1.30 -5.77 -13.32
N HIS A 121 -2.36 -6.54 -13.61
CA HIS A 121 -3.55 -6.09 -14.35
C HIS A 121 -4.72 -5.89 -13.36
#